data_AF-A0A0C3BYX3-F1
#
_entry.id   AF-A0A0C3BYX3-F1
#
_cell.length_a   1.000
_cell.length_b   1.000
_cell.length_c   1.000
_cell.angle_alpha   90.00
_cell.angle_beta   90.00
_cell.angle_gamma   90.00
#
_symmetry.space_group_name_H-M   'P 1'
#
loop_
_entity.id
_entity.type
_entity.pdbx_description
1 polymer ?
#
loop_
_entity_poly.entity_id
_entity_poly.type
_entity_poly.pdbx_seq_one_letter_code
_entity_poly.pdbx_strand_id
1 'polypeptide(L)'
;MVYATRSKTAANSAPIPDSTTSALSTATAEKRALPDSPPTKKKRVKEDPREIPAPTPTAMPSTVSLRQSTIRSPMKAKEKNLKEARERAKRFLLFSQVIRVPTTLEELAKGSKENKAKLETVCDNLADLPAQCMSGRWIGEDGKPLLVYFGRRVIVPGENSPAEISLDDQYAGRTTEDFNRLVNEKKATHTFDGLHPNKVRGYHLATQEMARNERLHSRTDATRHQGGNFMSYTDSNRPGYEHAGGEISEHAEHAGVLHLVHGWIQQGRAEKGLYISGDITRTSSSLGGITSYYHLTADIAEAVAVMFEAAFPEQYHKYRDAFDAGVWITEDPGPFLGRAIIYKLQGKLHKDRHDLGPSACFPVGFFDGGEMLFPQFKTKLLYEPGSVCIFYSSLIYHKVAPFIPKPQTEEQKKDKLTPGRIGTVLFFPKASYEALQGKPKGWGKKTNFGKNKLVVL
;
A
#
# COMPACT_ATOMS: atom_id res chain seq x y z
N MET A 1 -21.68 -38.10 -25.73
CA MET A 1 -21.42 -38.57 -24.37
C MET A 1 -22.49 -37.98 -23.47
N VAL A 2 -23.46 -38.82 -23.12
CA VAL A 2 -24.67 -38.48 -22.36
C VAL A 2 -24.31 -38.59 -20.88
N TYR A 3 -24.55 -37.53 -20.10
CA TYR A 3 -24.57 -37.65 -18.64
C TYR A 3 -25.95 -37.30 -18.11
N ALA A 4 -26.46 -38.28 -17.36
CA ALA A 4 -27.81 -38.41 -16.89
C ALA A 4 -28.13 -37.47 -15.73
N THR A 5 -29.38 -37.04 -15.74
CA THR A 5 -30.12 -36.41 -14.65
C THR A 5 -30.27 -37.35 -13.45
N ARG A 6 -30.12 -36.81 -12.24
CA ARG A 6 -30.68 -37.39 -11.00
C ARG A 6 -31.51 -36.35 -10.28
N SER A 7 -32.80 -36.66 -10.16
CA SER A 7 -33.77 -36.03 -9.27
C SER A 7 -33.87 -36.81 -7.95
N LYS A 8 -34.73 -36.29 -7.05
CA LYS A 8 -35.16 -36.78 -5.72
C LYS A 8 -34.40 -36.10 -4.57
N THR A 9 -35.03 -35.60 -3.50
CA THR A 9 -36.42 -35.72 -3.01
C THR A 9 -36.64 -34.66 -1.94
N ALA A 10 -37.89 -34.19 -1.83
CA ALA A 10 -38.39 -33.37 -0.73
C ALA A 10 -38.45 -34.17 0.58
N ALA A 11 -38.22 -33.50 1.71
CA ALA A 11 -38.57 -34.02 3.04
C ALA A 11 -38.98 -32.86 3.97
N ASN A 12 -40.29 -32.81 4.22
CA ASN A 12 -41.00 -32.55 5.47
C ASN A 12 -40.50 -31.46 6.44
N SER A 13 -41.25 -30.37 6.43
CA SER A 13 -41.39 -29.39 7.52
C SER A 13 -42.19 -29.98 8.69
N ALA A 14 -41.61 -30.02 9.88
CA ALA A 14 -42.31 -30.23 11.14
C ALA A 14 -42.71 -28.87 11.76
N PRO A 15 -43.85 -28.76 12.47
CA PRO A 15 -44.27 -27.53 13.12
C PRO A 15 -43.55 -27.33 14.45
N ILE A 16 -43.09 -26.11 14.69
CA ILE A 16 -42.55 -25.65 15.98
C ILE A 16 -43.74 -25.28 16.88
N PRO A 17 -43.85 -25.82 18.11
CA PRO A 17 -44.90 -25.42 19.03
C PRO A 17 -44.57 -24.07 19.68
N ASP A 18 -45.57 -23.18 19.65
CA ASP A 18 -45.67 -22.01 20.51
C ASP A 18 -45.67 -22.43 21.98
N SER A 19 -44.81 -21.81 22.79
CA SER A 19 -44.99 -21.83 24.24
C SER A 19 -44.40 -20.60 24.93
N THR A 20 -45.33 -19.83 25.51
CA THR A 20 -45.31 -19.31 26.90
C THR A 20 -44.38 -18.16 27.30
N THR A 21 -45.05 -17.01 27.51
CA THR A 21 -45.05 -16.17 28.72
C THR A 21 -43.70 -15.73 29.29
N SER A 22 -43.31 -14.51 28.94
CA SER A 22 -42.33 -13.69 29.65
C SER A 22 -42.98 -13.06 30.89
N ALA A 23 -42.67 -13.59 32.08
CA ALA A 23 -42.91 -12.91 33.35
C ALA A 23 -41.90 -11.77 33.54
N LEU A 24 -42.39 -10.55 33.72
CA LEU A 24 -41.58 -9.41 34.17
C LEU A 24 -41.09 -9.67 35.60
N SER A 25 -39.78 -9.89 35.75
CA SER A 25 -39.08 -9.85 37.02
C SER A 25 -38.69 -8.40 37.33
N THR A 26 -39.26 -7.85 38.39
CA THR A 26 -38.86 -6.57 39.00
C THR A 26 -37.55 -6.77 39.77
N ALA A 27 -36.42 -6.44 39.13
CA ALA A 27 -35.13 -6.40 39.79
C ALA A 27 -35.05 -5.18 40.73
N THR A 28 -34.97 -5.45 42.03
CA THR A 28 -34.64 -4.50 43.08
C THR A 28 -33.19 -4.03 42.93
N ALA A 29 -33.00 -2.70 43.01
CA ALA A 29 -31.68 -2.08 42.96
C ALA A 29 -30.91 -2.30 44.28
N GLU A 30 -30.11 -3.35 44.34
CA GLU A 30 -29.10 -3.50 45.39
C GLU A 30 -27.95 -2.50 45.16
N LYS A 31 -27.76 -1.61 46.15
CA LYS A 31 -26.61 -0.71 46.24
C LYS A 31 -25.32 -1.56 46.34
N ARG A 32 -24.60 -1.65 45.23
CA ARG A 32 -23.26 -2.25 45.17
C ARG A 32 -22.30 -1.44 46.04
N ALA A 33 -21.96 -1.96 47.21
CA ALA A 33 -20.92 -1.39 48.07
C ALA A 33 -19.59 -1.29 47.30
N LEU A 34 -18.95 -0.12 47.37
CA LEU A 34 -17.62 0.09 46.82
C LEU A 34 -16.62 -0.78 47.61
N PRO A 35 -15.74 -1.54 46.95
CA PRO A 35 -14.76 -2.35 47.65
C PRO A 35 -13.69 -1.44 48.30
N ASP A 36 -13.61 -1.45 49.64
CA ASP A 36 -12.63 -0.74 50.49
C ASP A 36 -11.20 -1.31 50.41
N SER A 37 -10.85 -2.03 49.34
CA SER A 37 -9.52 -2.62 49.20
C SER A 37 -8.55 -1.62 48.57
N PRO A 38 -7.41 -1.31 49.21
CA PRO A 38 -6.40 -0.45 48.61
C PRO A 38 -5.91 -1.04 47.28
N PRO A 39 -5.70 -0.22 46.24
CA PRO A 39 -5.33 -0.71 44.91
C PRO A 39 -4.03 -1.50 45.01
N THR A 40 -4.11 -2.80 44.74
CA THR A 40 -2.95 -3.68 44.63
C THR A 40 -2.00 -3.10 43.58
N LYS A 41 -0.72 -2.94 43.95
CA LYS A 41 0.31 -2.42 43.05
C LYS A 41 0.27 -3.22 41.75
N LYS A 42 -0.18 -2.58 40.65
CA LYS A 42 -0.26 -3.22 39.34
C LYS A 42 1.15 -3.71 38.98
N LYS A 43 1.30 -5.04 38.91
CA LYS A 43 2.54 -5.67 38.45
C LYS A 43 2.84 -5.09 37.06
N ARG A 44 3.99 -4.39 36.94
CA ARG A 44 4.41 -3.78 35.67
C ARG A 44 4.54 -4.91 34.65
N VAL A 45 3.62 -4.96 33.69
CA VAL A 45 3.69 -5.93 32.59
C VAL A 45 4.98 -5.62 31.83
N LYS A 46 5.86 -6.62 31.72
CA LYS A 46 7.07 -6.49 30.90
C LYS A 46 6.58 -6.43 29.45
N GLU A 47 6.75 -5.27 28.82
CA GLU A 47 6.44 -5.09 27.40
C GLU A 47 7.19 -6.14 26.58
N ASP A 48 6.51 -6.78 25.63
CA ASP A 48 7.19 -7.70 24.72
C ASP A 48 8.18 -6.88 23.89
N PRO A 49 9.50 -7.19 23.92
CA PRO A 49 10.49 -6.41 23.19
C PRO A 49 10.24 -6.35 21.67
N ARG A 50 9.34 -7.20 21.16
CA ARG A 50 8.94 -7.32 19.75
C ARG A 50 7.76 -6.43 19.36
N GLU A 51 7.11 -5.76 20.31
CA GLU A 51 6.01 -4.84 20.04
C GLU A 51 6.46 -3.67 19.16
N ILE A 52 5.58 -3.28 18.24
CA ILE A 52 5.76 -2.09 17.41
C ILE A 52 5.57 -0.87 18.31
N PRO A 53 6.57 0.02 18.45
CA PRO A 53 6.46 1.14 19.38
C PRO A 53 5.43 2.15 18.91
N ALA A 54 4.76 2.78 19.87
CA ALA A 54 3.87 3.91 19.61
C ALA A 54 4.69 5.11 19.13
N PRO A 55 4.36 5.74 17.98
CA PRO A 55 4.88 7.06 17.66
C PRO A 55 4.53 8.06 18.76
N THR A 56 5.36 9.10 18.92
CA THR A 56 5.05 10.17 19.86
C THR A 56 3.77 10.91 19.39
N PRO A 57 2.77 11.17 20.25
CA PRO A 57 1.51 11.81 19.82
C PRO A 57 1.68 13.16 19.09
N THR A 58 2.76 13.89 19.40
CA THR A 58 3.12 15.18 18.78
C THR A 58 3.93 15.04 17.49
N ALA A 59 4.34 13.83 17.11
CA ALA A 59 5.14 13.55 15.91
C ALA A 59 4.34 13.76 14.61
N MET A 60 3.01 13.67 14.68
CA MET A 60 2.14 13.87 13.53
C MET A 60 2.30 15.31 13.01
N PRO A 61 2.65 15.50 11.72
CA PRO A 61 2.82 16.81 11.14
C PRO A 61 1.61 17.69 11.47
N SER A 62 1.88 18.94 11.88
CA SER A 62 0.88 19.92 12.28
C SER A 62 -0.10 20.31 11.17
N THR A 63 -0.13 19.62 10.03
CA THR A 63 -1.26 19.70 9.10
C THR A 63 -2.59 19.29 9.74
N VAL A 64 -2.56 18.57 10.88
CA VAL A 64 -3.73 18.33 11.74
C VAL A 64 -3.82 19.35 12.89
N SER A 65 -2.67 19.88 13.35
CA SER A 65 -2.63 20.93 14.38
C SER A 65 -2.76 22.31 13.73
N LEU A 66 -4.02 22.74 13.54
CA LEU A 66 -4.40 24.09 13.12
C LEU A 66 -3.62 25.14 13.92
N ARG A 67 -2.52 25.67 13.37
CA ARG A 67 -1.92 26.91 13.88
C ARG A 67 -2.94 28.01 13.67
N GLN A 68 -3.46 28.54 14.77
CA GLN A 68 -4.61 29.45 14.83
C GLN A 68 -4.46 30.73 13.98
N SER A 69 -3.25 31.14 13.60
CA SER A 69 -3.02 32.46 13.00
C SER A 69 -3.09 32.52 11.47
N THR A 70 -3.18 31.40 10.74
CA THR A 70 -3.35 31.40 9.27
C THR A 70 -4.18 30.21 8.80
N ILE A 71 -5.43 30.11 9.30
CA ILE A 71 -6.36 29.05 8.91
C ILE A 71 -6.83 29.28 7.48
N ARG A 72 -6.06 28.81 6.49
CA ARG A 72 -6.66 28.42 5.21
C ARG A 72 -7.56 27.22 5.50
N SER A 73 -8.79 27.23 4.98
CA SER A 73 -9.69 26.10 5.20
C SER A 73 -9.03 24.79 4.72
N PRO A 74 -9.16 23.67 5.46
CA PRO A 74 -8.59 22.38 5.07
C PRO A 74 -8.90 21.99 3.62
N MET A 75 -10.10 22.34 3.12
CA MET A 75 -10.50 22.13 1.73
C MET A 75 -9.63 22.90 0.72
N LYS A 76 -9.31 24.18 0.97
CA LYS A 76 -8.45 24.97 0.07
C LYS A 76 -7.02 24.41 0.05
N ALA A 77 -6.51 23.94 1.19
CA ALA A 77 -5.20 23.30 1.26
C ALA A 77 -5.18 21.99 0.47
N LYS A 78 -6.24 21.18 0.63
CA LYS A 78 -6.45 19.94 -0.13
C LYS A 78 -6.51 20.19 -1.64
N GLU A 79 -7.32 21.16 -2.08
CA GLU A 79 -7.44 21.54 -3.48
C GLU A 79 -6.12 22.03 -4.07
N LYS A 80 -5.37 22.85 -3.30
CA LYS A 80 -4.02 23.29 -3.70
C LYS A 80 -3.08 22.09 -3.88
N ASN A 81 -3.05 21.16 -2.93
CA ASN A 81 -2.19 19.96 -3.01
C ASN A 81 -2.54 19.11 -4.25
N LEU A 82 -3.84 18.92 -4.52
CA LEU A 82 -4.32 18.21 -5.72
C LEU A 82 -3.94 18.91 -7.01
N LYS A 83 -4.05 20.25 -7.06
CA LYS A 83 -3.61 21.04 -8.21
C LYS A 83 -2.11 20.87 -8.45
N GLU A 84 -1.30 20.95 -7.40
CA GLU A 84 0.16 20.74 -7.49
C GLU A 84 0.50 19.32 -7.95
N ALA A 85 -0.21 18.30 -7.46
CA ALA A 85 -0.03 16.92 -7.90
C ALA A 85 -0.37 16.75 -9.39
N ARG A 86 -1.46 17.38 -9.88
CA ARG A 86 -1.85 17.34 -11.31
C ARG A 86 -0.83 18.02 -12.20
N GLU A 87 -0.35 19.20 -11.81
CA GLU A 87 0.69 19.90 -12.58
C GLU A 87 2.01 19.12 -12.60
N ARG A 88 2.36 18.45 -11.49
CA ARG A 88 3.52 17.54 -11.46
C ARG A 88 3.34 16.35 -12.40
N ALA A 89 2.17 15.70 -12.39
CA ALA A 89 1.86 14.58 -13.28
C ALA A 89 1.86 14.99 -14.77
N LYS A 90 1.33 16.18 -15.10
CA LYS A 90 1.40 16.73 -16.48
C LYS A 90 2.84 16.94 -16.91
N ARG A 91 3.66 17.59 -16.07
CA ARG A 91 5.08 17.77 -16.35
C ARG A 91 5.78 16.43 -16.51
N PHE A 92 5.46 15.45 -15.67
CA PHE A 92 5.95 14.07 -15.81
C PHE A 92 5.70 13.51 -17.20
N LEU A 93 4.48 13.60 -17.73
CA LEU A 93 4.18 13.11 -19.09
C LEU A 93 4.97 13.83 -20.19
N LEU A 94 5.28 15.11 -20.00
CA LEU A 94 6.03 15.91 -20.98
C LEU A 94 7.53 15.60 -20.97
N PHE A 95 8.11 15.41 -19.78
CA PHE A 95 9.56 15.41 -19.60
C PHE A 95 10.14 14.08 -19.07
N SER A 96 9.31 13.05 -18.87
CA SER A 96 9.82 11.72 -18.54
C SER A 96 10.32 11.00 -19.79
N GLN A 97 11.44 10.30 -19.63
CA GLN A 97 12.01 9.43 -20.65
C GLN A 97 10.99 8.36 -21.06
N VAL A 98 10.82 8.17 -22.36
CA VAL A 98 10.06 7.07 -22.92
C VAL A 98 11.03 5.96 -23.30
N ILE A 99 10.75 4.74 -22.84
CA ILE A 99 11.57 3.54 -23.07
C ILE A 99 10.68 2.54 -23.80
N ARG A 100 11.05 2.18 -25.03
CA ARG A 100 10.32 1.19 -25.81
C ARG A 100 10.71 -0.21 -25.36
N VAL A 101 9.72 -1.02 -24.99
CA VAL A 101 9.88 -2.43 -24.64
C VAL A 101 9.44 -3.27 -25.84
N PRO A 102 10.22 -4.28 -26.29
CA PRO A 102 9.88 -5.15 -27.41
C PRO A 102 8.86 -6.22 -27.00
N THR A 103 7.73 -5.78 -26.44
CA THR A 103 6.57 -6.62 -26.13
C THR A 103 5.30 -5.78 -26.03
N THR A 104 4.14 -6.43 -26.04
CA THR A 104 2.83 -5.81 -25.83
C THR A 104 2.15 -6.31 -24.55
N LEU A 105 1.12 -5.59 -24.11
CA LEU A 105 0.29 -6.03 -22.99
C LEU A 105 -0.38 -7.40 -23.25
N GLU A 106 -0.78 -7.65 -24.51
CA GLU A 106 -1.40 -8.91 -24.91
C GLU A 106 -0.44 -10.10 -24.81
N GLU A 107 0.82 -9.91 -25.21
CA GLU A 107 1.86 -10.93 -25.08
C GLU A 107 2.19 -11.24 -23.62
N LEU A 108 2.28 -10.21 -22.77
CA LEU A 108 2.44 -10.40 -21.34
C LEU A 108 1.26 -11.17 -20.73
N ALA A 109 0.04 -10.93 -21.22
CA ALA A 109 -1.18 -11.61 -20.78
C ALA A 109 -1.26 -13.08 -21.21
N LYS A 110 -0.73 -13.43 -22.39
CA LYS A 110 -0.55 -14.82 -22.83
C LYS A 110 0.40 -15.60 -21.91
N GLY A 111 1.16 -14.88 -21.09
CA GLY A 111 2.14 -15.40 -20.16
C GLY A 111 3.46 -15.64 -20.89
N SER A 112 4.56 -15.10 -20.36
CA SER A 112 5.86 -15.46 -20.89
C SER A 112 6.10 -16.95 -20.63
N LYS A 113 6.64 -17.66 -21.64
CA LYS A 113 7.21 -19.01 -21.47
C LYS A 113 8.41 -19.01 -20.50
N GLU A 114 8.79 -17.85 -19.97
CA GLU A 114 9.94 -17.70 -19.11
C GLU A 114 9.64 -18.32 -17.76
N ASN A 115 10.43 -19.36 -17.47
CA ASN A 115 10.44 -19.97 -16.16
C ASN A 115 10.84 -18.90 -15.12
N LYS A 116 10.09 -18.80 -14.02
CA LYS A 116 10.39 -17.94 -12.87
C LYS A 116 11.87 -18.04 -12.46
N ALA A 117 12.47 -19.23 -12.51
CA ALA A 117 13.89 -19.44 -12.21
C ALA A 117 14.83 -18.61 -13.11
N LYS A 118 14.54 -18.49 -14.42
CA LYS A 118 15.33 -17.65 -15.33
C LYS A 118 15.22 -16.18 -14.95
N LEU A 119 14.02 -15.72 -14.57
CA LEU A 119 13.80 -14.35 -14.14
C LEU A 119 14.47 -14.06 -12.79
N GLU A 120 14.59 -15.05 -11.91
CA GLU A 120 15.40 -14.94 -10.68
C GLU A 120 16.88 -14.74 -11.01
N THR A 121 17.44 -15.50 -11.96
CA THR A 121 18.81 -15.28 -12.44
C THR A 121 18.99 -13.88 -13.04
N VAL A 122 17.99 -13.36 -13.76
CA VAL A 122 18.03 -11.97 -14.23
C VAL A 122 18.05 -10.99 -13.06
N CYS A 123 17.24 -11.20 -12.01
CA CYS A 123 17.31 -10.37 -10.80
C CYS A 123 18.67 -10.39 -10.14
N ASP A 124 19.35 -11.53 -10.11
CA ASP A 124 20.70 -11.65 -9.53
C ASP A 124 21.71 -10.84 -10.36
N ASN A 125 21.64 -10.92 -11.70
CA ASN A 125 22.47 -10.09 -12.59
C ASN A 125 22.17 -8.59 -12.48
N LEU A 126 20.91 -8.22 -12.18
CA LEU A 126 20.54 -6.82 -11.94
C LEU A 126 21.11 -6.28 -10.62
N ALA A 127 21.50 -7.14 -9.67
CA ALA A 127 22.01 -6.70 -8.37
C ALA A 127 23.27 -5.83 -8.54
N ASP A 128 24.13 -6.18 -9.49
CA ASP A 128 25.40 -5.51 -9.76
C ASP A 128 25.27 -4.23 -10.60
N LEU A 129 24.10 -4.02 -11.25
CA LEU A 129 23.86 -2.81 -12.02
C LEU A 129 23.51 -1.62 -11.10
N PRO A 130 23.91 -0.38 -11.48
CA PRO A 130 23.43 0.82 -10.79
C PRO A 130 21.91 0.93 -10.94
N ALA A 131 21.22 1.44 -9.92
CA ALA A 131 19.79 1.72 -10.03
C ALA A 131 19.54 2.95 -10.92
N GLN A 132 18.51 2.87 -11.77
CA GLN A 132 17.99 4.05 -12.47
C GLN A 132 17.21 4.91 -11.48
N CYS A 133 17.60 6.17 -11.30
CA CYS A 133 16.90 7.10 -10.40
C CYS A 133 15.91 8.01 -11.12
N MET A 134 15.98 8.04 -12.45
CA MET A 134 15.19 8.97 -13.25
C MET A 134 13.78 8.43 -13.57
N SER A 135 12.80 9.31 -13.46
CA SER A 135 11.43 9.14 -13.96
C SER A 135 11.42 8.55 -15.37
N GLY A 136 10.49 7.64 -15.63
CA GLY A 136 10.43 6.92 -16.90
C GLY A 136 9.08 6.26 -17.17
N ARG A 137 8.81 6.05 -18.47
CA ARG A 137 7.65 5.33 -18.99
C ARG A 137 8.12 4.22 -19.91
N TRP A 138 7.86 2.98 -19.52
CA TRP A 138 8.10 1.80 -20.33
C TRP A 138 6.82 1.51 -21.11
N ILE A 139 6.88 1.70 -22.41
CA ILE A 139 5.74 1.51 -23.32
C ILE A 139 5.98 0.28 -24.20
N GLY A 140 4.93 -0.49 -24.44
CA GLY A 140 4.99 -1.65 -25.33
C GLY A 140 5.12 -1.22 -26.79
N GLU A 141 5.28 -2.19 -27.69
CA GLU A 141 5.33 -1.95 -29.14
C GLU A 141 4.05 -1.29 -29.67
N ASP A 142 2.91 -1.56 -29.01
CA ASP A 142 1.61 -0.96 -29.31
C ASP A 142 1.44 0.46 -28.74
N GLY A 143 2.48 1.04 -28.14
CA GLY A 143 2.47 2.37 -27.54
C GLY A 143 1.75 2.46 -26.19
N LYS A 144 1.23 1.34 -25.65
CA LYS A 144 0.55 1.36 -24.35
C LYS A 144 1.55 1.33 -23.20
N PRO A 145 1.28 2.05 -22.10
CA PRO A 145 2.11 1.99 -20.91
C PRO A 145 2.06 0.59 -20.29
N LEU A 146 3.23 0.03 -19.96
CA LEU A 146 3.38 -1.24 -19.23
C LEU A 146 3.84 -0.99 -17.79
N LEU A 147 4.78 -0.06 -17.62
CA LEU A 147 5.34 0.38 -16.34
C LEU A 147 5.60 1.88 -16.38
N VAL A 148 5.24 2.57 -15.30
CA VAL A 148 5.50 3.99 -15.09
C VAL A 148 6.17 4.17 -13.74
N TYR A 149 7.27 4.92 -13.70
CA TYR A 149 8.04 5.20 -12.49
C TYR A 149 8.17 6.71 -12.28
N PHE A 150 7.65 7.17 -11.14
CA PHE A 150 7.77 8.55 -10.67
C PHE A 150 8.91 8.63 -9.66
N GLY A 151 10.09 9.02 -10.15
CA GLY A 151 11.30 9.16 -9.36
C GLY A 151 11.82 10.60 -9.43
N ARG A 152 13.11 10.75 -9.74
CA ARG A 152 13.75 12.05 -9.94
C ARG A 152 13.67 12.47 -11.40
N ARG A 153 13.63 13.76 -11.67
CA ARG A 153 13.77 14.28 -13.03
C ARG A 153 14.73 15.45 -13.03
N VAL A 154 15.53 15.53 -14.08
CA VAL A 154 16.36 16.67 -14.42
C VAL A 154 15.73 17.38 -15.62
N ILE A 155 15.69 18.71 -15.56
CA ILE A 155 15.24 19.58 -16.65
C ILE A 155 16.41 20.50 -16.98
N VAL A 156 17.01 20.25 -18.14
CA VAL A 156 18.08 21.07 -18.70
C VAL A 156 17.43 22.22 -19.47
N PRO A 157 17.78 23.49 -19.19
CA PRO A 157 17.22 24.62 -19.91
C PRO A 157 17.45 24.52 -21.42
N GLY A 158 16.38 24.67 -22.21
CA GLY A 158 16.44 24.64 -23.68
C GLY A 158 16.39 23.25 -24.30
N GLU A 159 16.45 22.17 -23.53
CA GLU A 159 16.20 20.82 -24.05
C GLU A 159 14.68 20.58 -24.19
N ASN A 160 14.28 20.01 -25.33
CA ASN A 160 12.91 19.56 -25.56
C ASN A 160 12.59 18.30 -24.74
N SER A 161 11.36 17.79 -24.85
CA SER A 161 10.99 16.47 -24.34
C SER A 161 12.03 15.42 -24.73
N PRO A 162 12.45 14.54 -23.78
CA PRO A 162 13.47 13.55 -24.07
C PRO A 162 13.03 12.63 -25.22
N ALA A 163 13.93 12.35 -26.15
CA ALA A 163 13.69 11.44 -27.26
C ALA A 163 13.41 10.02 -26.72
N GLU A 164 12.54 9.27 -27.38
CA GLU A 164 12.33 7.86 -27.06
C GLU A 164 13.64 7.06 -27.20
N ILE A 165 13.90 6.14 -26.27
CA ILE A 165 15.08 5.26 -26.30
C ILE A 165 14.66 3.79 -26.30
N SER A 166 15.58 2.93 -26.76
CA SER A 166 15.41 1.48 -26.71
C SER A 166 15.53 0.95 -25.27
N LEU A 167 15.05 -0.28 -25.04
CA LEU A 167 15.23 -0.96 -23.77
C LEU A 167 16.70 -1.21 -23.43
N ASP A 168 17.55 -1.44 -24.42
CA ASP A 168 18.98 -1.73 -24.22
C ASP A 168 19.75 -0.47 -23.78
N ASP A 169 19.28 0.72 -24.17
CA ASP A 169 19.87 2.01 -23.80
C ASP A 169 19.32 2.57 -22.47
N GLN A 170 18.41 1.87 -21.79
CA GLN A 170 17.64 2.42 -20.66
C GLN A 170 18.48 2.89 -19.45
N TYR A 171 19.74 2.48 -19.36
CA TYR A 171 20.65 2.89 -18.27
C TYR A 171 21.49 4.12 -18.63
N ALA A 172 21.65 4.44 -19.91
CA ALA A 172 22.50 5.53 -20.36
C ALA A 172 21.97 6.87 -19.84
N GLY A 173 22.77 7.54 -18.98
CA GLY A 173 22.43 8.86 -18.45
C GLY A 173 21.33 8.86 -17.38
N ARG A 174 21.01 7.71 -16.76
CA ARG A 174 19.82 7.56 -15.89
C ARG A 174 20.12 7.07 -14.47
N THR A 175 21.39 6.91 -14.13
CA THR A 175 21.84 6.51 -12.79
C THR A 175 21.90 7.71 -11.84
N THR A 176 22.09 7.45 -10.53
CA THR A 176 22.34 8.51 -9.54
C THR A 176 23.57 9.35 -9.86
N GLU A 177 24.63 8.72 -10.39
CA GLU A 177 25.84 9.42 -10.81
C GLU A 177 25.54 10.37 -11.98
N ASP A 178 24.83 9.89 -13.00
CA ASP A 178 24.41 10.71 -14.14
C ASP A 178 23.52 11.88 -13.69
N PHE A 179 22.59 11.64 -12.77
CA PHE A 179 21.75 12.67 -12.19
C PHE A 179 22.59 13.76 -11.52
N ASN A 180 23.54 13.37 -10.67
CA ASN A 180 24.42 14.32 -9.97
C ASN A 180 25.29 15.10 -10.96
N ARG A 181 25.83 14.42 -11.99
CA ARG A 181 26.61 15.04 -13.06
C ARG A 181 25.81 16.12 -13.78
N LEU A 182 24.59 15.80 -14.23
CA LEU A 182 23.73 16.75 -14.93
C LEU A 182 23.33 17.95 -14.06
N VAL A 183 23.03 17.73 -12.79
CA VAL A 183 22.68 18.82 -11.85
C VAL A 183 23.86 19.75 -11.63
N ASN A 184 25.06 19.20 -11.41
CA ASN A 184 26.24 19.98 -11.08
C ASN A 184 26.86 20.67 -12.31
N GLU A 185 27.02 19.95 -13.42
CA GLU A 185 27.74 20.45 -14.60
C GLU A 185 26.87 21.31 -15.51
N LYS A 186 25.63 20.86 -15.79
CA LYS A 186 24.72 21.55 -16.72
C LYS A 186 23.83 22.60 -16.02
N LYS A 187 24.04 22.85 -14.72
CA LYS A 187 23.17 23.70 -13.88
C LYS A 187 21.70 23.35 -14.03
N ALA A 188 21.41 22.06 -14.22
CA ALA A 188 20.08 21.62 -14.54
C ALA A 188 19.18 21.72 -13.31
N THR A 189 17.93 22.14 -13.52
CA THR A 189 16.94 22.13 -12.44
C THR A 189 16.49 20.69 -12.21
N HIS A 190 16.35 20.28 -10.94
CA HIS A 190 15.84 18.95 -10.63
C HIS A 190 14.53 19.03 -9.87
N THR A 191 13.75 17.96 -9.98
CA THR A 191 12.48 17.82 -9.30
C THR A 191 12.22 16.35 -8.98
N PHE A 192 11.44 16.10 -7.94
CA PHE A 192 11.02 14.77 -7.55
C PHE A 192 9.55 14.59 -7.94
N ASP A 193 9.30 13.73 -8.92
CA ASP A 193 7.95 13.49 -9.46
C ASP A 193 7.10 12.63 -8.53
N GLY A 194 7.73 11.87 -7.62
CA GLY A 194 7.07 11.05 -6.61
C GLY A 194 6.34 11.85 -5.54
N LEU A 195 6.09 11.20 -4.41
CA LEU A 195 5.35 11.74 -3.27
C LEU A 195 6.20 12.74 -2.47
N HIS A 196 5.56 13.77 -1.93
CA HIS A 196 6.26 14.79 -1.16
C HIS A 196 6.87 14.19 0.13
N PRO A 197 8.17 14.43 0.45
CA PRO A 197 8.86 13.81 1.59
C PRO A 197 8.13 13.99 2.95
N ASN A 198 7.64 15.20 3.25
CA ASN A 198 6.88 15.45 4.48
C ASN A 198 5.60 14.60 4.59
N LYS A 199 4.93 14.31 3.46
CA LYS A 199 3.73 13.48 3.44
C LYS A 199 4.08 12.00 3.58
N VAL A 200 5.18 11.57 2.98
CA VAL A 200 5.76 10.23 3.16
C VAL A 200 6.11 9.96 4.63
N ARG A 201 6.68 10.94 5.33
CA ARG A 201 6.93 10.86 6.79
C ARG A 201 5.64 10.75 7.60
N GLY A 202 4.62 11.56 7.29
CA GLY A 202 3.31 11.45 7.93
C GLY A 202 2.65 10.09 7.70
N TYR A 203 2.79 9.55 6.49
CA TYR A 203 2.31 8.22 6.14
C TYR A 203 3.02 7.12 6.93
N HIS A 204 4.33 7.23 7.14
CA HIS A 204 5.08 6.31 8.00
C HIS A 204 4.51 6.30 9.43
N LEU A 205 4.34 7.47 10.05
CA LEU A 205 3.77 7.58 11.40
C LEU A 205 2.39 6.91 11.50
N ALA A 206 1.49 7.25 10.57
CA ALA A 206 0.14 6.67 10.53
C ALA A 206 0.17 5.15 10.35
N THR A 207 1.10 4.65 9.52
CA THR A 207 1.24 3.20 9.27
C THR A 207 1.82 2.46 10.47
N GLN A 208 2.79 3.04 11.18
CA GLN A 208 3.34 2.45 12.40
C GLN A 208 2.29 2.39 13.51
N GLU A 209 1.54 3.47 13.73
CA GLU A 209 0.47 3.47 14.74
C GLU A 209 -0.64 2.48 14.39
N MET A 210 -1.02 2.37 13.11
CA MET A 210 -1.96 1.35 12.67
C MET A 210 -1.39 -0.07 12.90
N ALA A 211 -0.16 -0.34 12.45
CA ALA A 211 0.47 -1.66 12.56
C ALA A 211 0.63 -2.12 14.01
N ARG A 212 0.86 -1.20 14.95
CA ARG A 212 0.87 -1.48 16.39
C ARG A 212 -0.46 -2.01 16.92
N ASN A 213 -1.57 -1.45 16.45
CA ASN A 213 -2.90 -1.81 16.91
C ASN A 213 -3.49 -3.00 16.13
N GLU A 214 -2.87 -3.34 15.00
CA GLU A 214 -3.32 -4.41 14.12
C GLU A 214 -2.50 -5.69 14.24
N ARG A 215 -3.15 -6.82 13.98
CA ARG A 215 -2.45 -8.10 13.88
C ARG A 215 -1.90 -8.20 12.47
N LEU A 216 -0.62 -7.91 12.32
CA LEU A 216 0.10 -8.17 11.09
C LEU A 216 0.07 -9.68 10.78
N HIS A 217 -0.26 -10.01 9.53
CA HIS A 217 -0.22 -11.41 9.11
C HIS A 217 1.21 -11.86 8.97
N SER A 218 1.57 -12.74 9.89
CA SER A 218 2.73 -13.60 9.83
C SER A 218 2.51 -14.56 8.66
N ARG A 219 3.22 -14.39 7.54
CA ARG A 219 3.06 -15.29 6.41
C ARG A 219 4.21 -16.29 6.36
N THR A 220 3.86 -17.56 6.58
CA THR A 220 4.58 -18.73 6.04
C THR A 220 4.40 -18.85 4.51
N ASP A 221 3.89 -17.81 3.83
CA ASP A 221 3.78 -17.76 2.38
C ASP A 221 5.17 -17.62 1.76
N ALA A 222 5.82 -18.77 1.63
CA ALA A 222 7.13 -18.93 1.04
C ALA A 222 7.18 -18.49 -0.43
N THR A 223 6.05 -18.13 -1.06
CA THR A 223 6.04 -17.69 -2.46
C THR A 223 6.31 -16.20 -2.64
N ARG A 224 6.00 -15.37 -1.62
CA ARG A 224 6.02 -13.90 -1.72
C ARG A 224 6.99 -13.20 -0.78
N HIS A 225 7.29 -13.77 0.38
CA HIS A 225 8.15 -13.13 1.38
C HIS A 225 9.31 -14.03 1.81
N GLN A 226 10.41 -13.42 2.23
CA GLN A 226 11.57 -14.08 2.82
C GLN A 226 11.72 -13.70 4.29
N GLY A 227 12.29 -14.61 5.07
CA GLY A 227 12.63 -14.37 6.47
C GLY A 227 11.50 -14.68 7.47
N GLY A 228 11.77 -14.36 8.73
CA GLY A 228 10.79 -14.45 9.80
C GLY A 228 9.84 -13.24 9.83
N ASN A 229 8.87 -13.27 10.74
CA ASN A 229 7.93 -12.16 10.96
C ASN A 229 8.50 -11.10 11.88
N PHE A 230 9.81 -10.87 11.77
CA PHE A 230 10.56 -9.95 12.60
C PHE A 230 11.64 -9.26 11.79
N MET A 231 11.83 -7.97 12.05
CA MET A 231 12.98 -7.22 11.63
C MET A 231 13.94 -7.09 12.80
N SER A 232 15.17 -7.58 12.64
CA SER A 232 16.22 -7.42 13.64
C SER A 232 16.93 -6.07 13.48
N TYR A 233 17.31 -5.48 14.61
CA TYR A 233 18.09 -4.25 14.69
C TYR A 233 19.32 -4.48 15.56
N THR A 234 20.41 -3.81 15.20
CA THR A 234 21.53 -3.57 16.09
C THR A 234 21.27 -2.31 16.94
N ASP A 235 21.85 -2.22 18.14
CA ASP A 235 21.64 -1.09 19.06
C ASP A 235 21.94 0.29 18.46
N SER A 236 22.84 0.37 17.47
CA SER A 236 23.09 1.60 16.71
C SER A 236 21.85 2.18 16.01
N ASN A 237 20.79 1.37 15.84
CA ASN A 237 19.64 1.67 15.01
C ASN A 237 18.31 1.75 15.79
N ARG A 238 18.29 1.71 17.14
CA ARG A 238 17.03 1.77 17.91
C ARG A 238 16.83 3.11 18.65
N PRO A 239 15.59 3.64 18.76
CA PRO A 239 15.35 4.86 19.50
C PRO A 239 15.00 4.56 20.97
N GLY A 240 15.66 5.25 21.89
CA GLY A 240 15.22 5.36 23.28
C GLY A 240 15.62 4.23 24.25
N TYR A 241 16.56 3.36 23.87
CA TYR A 241 17.13 2.35 24.77
C TYR A 241 18.66 2.48 24.80
N GLU A 242 19.16 3.50 25.50
CA GLU A 242 20.56 3.50 25.92
C GLU A 242 20.67 2.57 27.12
N HIS A 243 21.08 1.32 26.89
CA HIS A 243 21.45 0.43 27.98
C HIS A 243 22.74 0.98 28.62
N ALA A 244 22.67 1.34 29.90
CA ALA A 244 23.79 1.86 30.70
C ALA A 244 24.95 0.84 30.92
N GLY A 245 25.01 -0.25 30.14
CA GLY A 245 25.91 -1.37 30.36
C GLY A 245 26.74 -1.82 29.16
N GLY A 246 26.67 -1.16 27.99
CA GLY A 246 27.50 -1.50 26.82
C GLY A 246 27.27 -2.90 26.21
N GLU A 247 26.34 -3.70 26.73
CA GLU A 247 25.94 -4.96 26.10
C GLU A 247 25.10 -4.68 24.86
N ILE A 248 25.52 -5.25 23.71
CA ILE A 248 24.77 -5.20 22.46
C ILE A 248 23.52 -6.05 22.62
N SER A 249 22.35 -5.42 22.73
CA SER A 249 21.09 -6.13 22.79
C SER A 249 20.50 -6.33 21.40
N GLU A 250 20.23 -7.59 21.03
CA GLU A 250 19.48 -7.86 19.81
C GLU A 250 18.02 -7.46 20.01
N HIS A 251 17.57 -6.53 19.16
CA HIS A 251 16.19 -6.10 19.15
C HIS A 251 15.50 -6.63 17.91
N ALA A 252 14.25 -7.06 18.06
CA ALA A 252 13.40 -7.49 16.97
C ALA A 252 12.09 -6.72 17.04
N GLU A 253 11.47 -6.45 15.90
CA GLU A 253 10.12 -5.87 15.83
C GLU A 253 9.27 -6.67 14.88
N HIS A 254 7.99 -6.84 15.20
CA HIS A 254 7.05 -7.54 14.34
C HIS A 254 7.02 -6.98 12.91
N ALA A 255 7.18 -7.88 11.95
CA ALA A 255 7.01 -7.65 10.53
C ALA A 255 5.83 -8.47 10.01
N GLY A 256 5.16 -8.00 8.96
CA GLY A 256 4.03 -8.72 8.39
C GLY A 256 3.29 -7.94 7.31
N VAL A 257 2.10 -8.42 6.96
CA VAL A 257 1.26 -7.78 5.93
C VAL A 257 -0.17 -7.58 6.42
N LEU A 258 -0.80 -6.49 6.00
CA LEU A 258 -2.25 -6.26 6.11
C LEU A 258 -2.85 -6.08 4.72
N HIS A 259 -4.03 -6.65 4.49
CA HIS A 259 -4.80 -6.51 3.25
C HIS A 259 -6.09 -5.75 3.55
N LEU A 260 -6.04 -4.43 3.46
CA LEU A 260 -7.17 -3.54 3.69
C LEU A 260 -8.00 -3.43 2.40
N VAL A 261 -8.96 -4.33 2.21
CA VAL A 261 -9.81 -4.37 1.00
C VAL A 261 -11.27 -4.14 1.37
N HIS A 262 -11.92 -3.15 0.75
CA HIS A 262 -13.31 -2.79 1.06
C HIS A 262 -14.31 -3.85 0.59
N GLY A 263 -14.05 -4.44 -0.57
CA GLY A 263 -14.83 -5.55 -1.13
C GLY A 263 -13.90 -6.63 -1.65
N TRP A 264 -13.86 -7.77 -1.00
CA TRP A 264 -13.01 -8.93 -1.29
C TRP A 264 -13.87 -10.19 -1.41
N ILE A 265 -13.54 -11.03 -2.39
CA ILE A 265 -14.12 -12.38 -2.48
C ILE A 265 -13.23 -13.33 -1.69
N GLN A 266 -13.75 -13.89 -0.60
CA GLN A 266 -13.02 -14.85 0.22
C GLN A 266 -12.66 -16.10 -0.59
N GLN A 267 -11.41 -16.56 -0.45
CA GLN A 267 -10.95 -17.76 -1.14
C GLN A 267 -11.83 -18.97 -0.77
N GLY A 268 -12.27 -19.72 -1.78
CA GLY A 268 -13.17 -20.86 -1.61
C GLY A 268 -14.61 -20.52 -1.22
N ARG A 269 -15.00 -19.23 -1.29
CA ARG A 269 -16.36 -18.74 -0.97
C ARG A 269 -16.86 -17.73 -2.01
N ALA A 270 -16.54 -17.96 -3.28
CA ALA A 270 -16.90 -17.05 -4.36
C ALA A 270 -18.41 -16.84 -4.50
N GLU A 271 -19.19 -17.88 -4.22
CA GLU A 271 -20.65 -17.89 -4.24
C GLU A 271 -21.28 -16.95 -3.21
N LYS A 272 -20.55 -16.54 -2.18
CA LYS A 272 -21.06 -15.67 -1.11
C LYS A 272 -20.87 -14.18 -1.38
N GLY A 273 -20.32 -13.83 -2.54
CA GLY A 273 -20.10 -12.46 -2.98
C GLY A 273 -19.00 -11.74 -2.20
N LEU A 274 -19.12 -10.41 -2.12
CA LEU A 274 -18.09 -9.55 -1.52
C LEU A 274 -18.24 -9.44 0.00
N TYR A 275 -17.10 -9.30 0.65
CA TYR A 275 -16.95 -9.03 2.07
C TYR A 275 -15.92 -7.92 2.26
N ILE A 276 -16.09 -7.14 3.33
CA ILE A 276 -15.00 -6.30 3.80
C ILE A 276 -13.91 -7.22 4.34
N SER A 277 -12.64 -6.89 4.08
CA SER A 277 -11.52 -7.64 4.61
C SER A 277 -11.60 -7.75 6.14
N GLY A 278 -11.26 -8.93 6.65
CA GLY A 278 -11.15 -9.16 8.10
C GLY A 278 -10.12 -8.22 8.75
N ASP A 279 -9.13 -7.74 8.00
CA ASP A 279 -8.11 -6.80 8.49
C ASP A 279 -8.67 -5.40 8.77
N ILE A 280 -9.86 -5.09 8.24
CA ILE A 280 -10.57 -3.85 8.50
C ILE A 280 -11.56 -4.01 9.67
N THR A 281 -12.24 -5.15 9.74
CA THR A 281 -13.42 -5.33 10.61
C THR A 281 -13.23 -6.37 11.71
N ARG A 282 -11.99 -6.69 12.09
CA ARG A 282 -11.70 -7.71 13.10
C ARG A 282 -12.31 -7.39 14.46
N THR A 283 -12.19 -6.13 14.86
CA THR A 283 -12.75 -5.58 16.11
C THR A 283 -13.25 -4.16 15.86
N SER A 284 -14.04 -3.60 16.79
CA SER A 284 -14.45 -2.19 16.73
C SER A 284 -13.26 -1.23 16.80
N SER A 285 -12.27 -1.54 17.65
CA SER A 285 -11.01 -0.77 17.73
C SER A 285 -10.21 -0.83 16.43
N SER A 286 -10.18 -1.98 15.78
CA SER A 286 -9.52 -2.16 14.48
C SER A 286 -10.17 -1.29 13.41
N LEU A 287 -11.51 -1.32 13.33
CA LEU A 287 -12.25 -0.47 12.40
C LEU A 287 -11.97 1.03 12.64
N GLY A 288 -11.92 1.46 13.90
CA GLY A 288 -11.58 2.84 14.27
C GLY A 288 -10.13 3.22 13.89
N GLY A 289 -9.18 2.32 14.15
CA GLY A 289 -7.77 2.48 13.79
C GLY A 289 -7.56 2.58 12.27
N ILE A 290 -8.18 1.69 11.49
CA ILE A 290 -8.12 1.72 10.03
C ILE A 290 -8.80 2.96 9.45
N THR A 291 -9.94 3.39 10.00
CA THR A 291 -10.59 4.63 9.56
C THR A 291 -9.70 5.85 9.81
N SER A 292 -9.06 5.92 10.99
CA SER A 292 -8.08 6.97 11.30
C SER A 292 -6.89 6.93 10.34
N TYR A 293 -6.36 5.74 10.05
CA TYR A 293 -5.28 5.54 9.08
C TYR A 293 -5.67 6.05 7.69
N TYR A 294 -6.86 5.74 7.18
CA TYR A 294 -7.33 6.26 5.89
C TYR A 294 -7.42 7.78 5.88
N HIS A 295 -8.00 8.37 6.93
CA HIS A 295 -8.07 9.81 7.07
C HIS A 295 -6.69 10.47 7.05
N LEU A 296 -5.74 9.94 7.82
CA LEU A 296 -4.38 10.47 7.95
C LEU A 296 -3.53 10.27 6.69
N THR A 297 -3.91 9.35 5.80
CA THR A 297 -3.17 9.02 4.57
C THR A 297 -3.91 9.40 3.28
N ALA A 298 -5.03 10.11 3.40
CA ALA A 298 -5.88 10.45 2.26
C ALA A 298 -5.15 11.29 1.21
N ASP A 299 -4.32 12.24 1.62
CA ASP A 299 -3.59 13.12 0.71
C ASP A 299 -2.56 12.39 -0.16
N ILE A 300 -1.87 11.38 0.38
CA ILE A 300 -0.98 10.49 -0.38
C ILE A 300 -1.78 9.68 -1.38
N ALA A 301 -2.87 9.05 -0.95
CA ALA A 301 -3.68 8.21 -1.83
C ALA A 301 -4.33 9.03 -2.97
N GLU A 302 -4.75 10.26 -2.69
CA GLU A 302 -5.20 11.22 -3.71
C GLU A 302 -4.08 11.63 -4.68
N ALA A 303 -2.88 11.88 -4.20
CA ALA A 303 -1.73 12.18 -5.07
C ALA A 303 -1.41 10.98 -5.98
N VAL A 304 -1.44 9.75 -5.45
CA VAL A 304 -1.25 8.53 -6.26
C VAL A 304 -2.40 8.35 -7.25
N ALA A 305 -3.64 8.67 -6.88
CA ALA A 305 -4.78 8.63 -7.79
C ALA A 305 -4.59 9.57 -9.00
N VAL A 306 -4.05 10.78 -8.77
CA VAL A 306 -3.70 11.72 -9.85
C VAL A 306 -2.58 11.19 -10.74
N MET A 307 -1.55 10.57 -10.15
CA MET A 307 -0.48 9.92 -10.91
C MET A 307 -1.03 8.75 -11.76
N PHE A 308 -1.96 7.98 -11.21
CA PHE A 308 -2.59 6.86 -11.89
C PHE A 308 -3.49 7.32 -13.04
N GLU A 309 -4.30 8.38 -12.84
CA GLU A 309 -5.10 9.00 -13.89
C GLU A 309 -4.24 9.48 -15.07
N ALA A 310 -3.10 10.11 -14.78
CA ALA A 310 -2.17 10.56 -15.81
C ALA A 310 -1.50 9.41 -16.56
N ALA A 311 -1.12 8.33 -15.85
CA ALA A 311 -0.40 7.20 -16.42
C ALA A 311 -1.30 6.19 -17.15
N PHE A 312 -2.51 5.96 -16.65
CA PHE A 312 -3.45 4.93 -17.10
C PHE A 312 -4.90 5.45 -17.06
N PRO A 313 -5.25 6.46 -17.89
CA PRO A 313 -6.53 7.16 -17.77
C PRO A 313 -7.75 6.23 -17.94
N GLU A 314 -7.71 5.29 -18.88
CA GLU A 314 -8.81 4.34 -19.09
C GLU A 314 -9.06 3.44 -17.88
N GLN A 315 -7.99 2.92 -17.27
CA GLN A 315 -8.07 2.09 -16.08
C GLN A 315 -8.49 2.91 -14.86
N TYR A 316 -8.03 4.16 -14.76
CA TYR A 316 -8.47 5.08 -13.72
C TYR A 316 -9.98 5.26 -13.70
N HIS A 317 -10.61 5.55 -14.84
CA HIS A 317 -12.06 5.72 -14.91
C HIS A 317 -12.80 4.43 -14.55
N LYS A 318 -12.36 3.29 -15.10
CA LYS A 318 -12.92 1.97 -14.74
C LYS A 318 -12.84 1.72 -13.23
N TYR A 319 -11.69 1.98 -12.63
CA TYR A 319 -11.47 1.76 -11.20
C TYR A 319 -12.29 2.74 -10.36
N ARG A 320 -12.38 4.01 -10.77
CA ARG A 320 -13.13 5.04 -10.05
C ARG A 320 -14.61 4.68 -9.94
N ASP A 321 -15.23 4.24 -11.03
CA ASP A 321 -16.66 3.89 -11.02
C ASP A 321 -16.94 2.69 -10.11
N ALA A 322 -16.13 1.63 -10.22
CA ALA A 322 -16.26 0.46 -9.39
C ALA A 322 -15.91 0.73 -7.91
N PHE A 323 -14.94 1.61 -7.65
CA PHE A 323 -14.60 2.07 -6.31
C PHE A 323 -15.75 2.83 -5.67
N ASP A 324 -16.33 3.81 -6.39
CA ASP A 324 -17.46 4.60 -5.91
C ASP A 324 -18.67 3.70 -5.59
N ALA A 325 -18.85 2.60 -6.31
CA ALA A 325 -19.84 1.59 -5.99
C ALA A 325 -19.50 0.75 -4.74
N GLY A 326 -18.22 0.40 -4.54
CA GLY A 326 -17.79 -0.60 -3.56
C GLY A 326 -17.23 -0.08 -2.24
N VAL A 327 -16.81 1.19 -2.16
CA VAL A 327 -16.16 1.75 -0.97
C VAL A 327 -17.08 1.75 0.25
N TRP A 328 -16.55 1.32 1.40
CA TRP A 328 -17.27 1.26 2.67
C TRP A 328 -16.87 2.39 3.62
N ILE A 329 -15.56 2.62 3.75
CA ILE A 329 -14.99 3.68 4.59
C ILE A 329 -14.70 4.89 3.70
N THR A 330 -15.47 5.96 3.90
CA THR A 330 -15.49 7.16 3.04
C THR A 330 -14.21 8.00 3.10
N GLU A 331 -13.42 7.79 4.14
CA GLU A 331 -12.13 8.41 4.38
C GLU A 331 -11.04 7.87 3.44
N ASP A 332 -11.25 6.70 2.83
CA ASP A 332 -10.34 6.15 1.82
C ASP A 332 -10.64 6.79 0.45
N PRO A 333 -9.73 7.59 -0.12
CA PRO A 333 -9.88 8.07 -1.48
C PRO A 333 -9.47 7.00 -2.48
N GLY A 334 -10.35 6.70 -3.43
CA GLY A 334 -10.07 5.79 -4.53
C GLY A 334 -9.09 6.36 -5.57
N PRO A 335 -8.82 5.61 -6.65
CA PRO A 335 -9.77 4.65 -7.23
C PRO A 335 -9.50 3.18 -6.88
N PHE A 336 -8.49 2.88 -6.06
CA PHE A 336 -8.13 1.50 -5.70
C PHE A 336 -9.04 0.96 -4.58
N LEU A 337 -9.61 -0.23 -4.76
CA LEU A 337 -10.50 -0.85 -3.76
C LEU A 337 -9.73 -1.53 -2.61
N GLY A 338 -8.45 -1.83 -2.82
CA GLY A 338 -7.59 -2.53 -1.86
C GLY A 338 -6.26 -1.83 -1.63
N ARG A 339 -5.78 -1.93 -0.38
CA ARG A 339 -4.41 -1.57 0.02
C ARG A 339 -3.74 -2.76 0.70
N ALA A 340 -2.55 -3.15 0.24
CA ALA A 340 -1.69 -4.08 0.97
C ALA A 340 -0.56 -3.28 1.63
N ILE A 341 -0.44 -3.41 2.95
CA ILE A 341 0.60 -2.76 3.75
C ILE A 341 1.61 -3.82 4.14
N ILE A 342 2.80 -3.74 3.55
CA ILE A 342 3.91 -4.67 3.74
C ILE A 342 4.86 -4.02 4.76
N TYR A 343 4.69 -4.39 6.02
CA TYR A 343 5.44 -3.83 7.13
C TYR A 343 6.72 -4.63 7.34
N LYS A 344 7.86 -4.09 6.92
CA LYS A 344 9.20 -4.59 7.24
C LYS A 344 9.51 -6.02 6.75
N LEU A 345 8.79 -6.51 5.74
CA LEU A 345 9.05 -7.81 5.12
C LEU A 345 9.95 -7.69 3.89
N GLN A 346 10.81 -8.69 3.70
CA GLN A 346 11.55 -8.90 2.45
C GLN A 346 10.64 -9.55 1.39
N GLY A 347 10.77 -9.12 0.13
CA GLY A 347 9.96 -9.62 -0.99
C GLY A 347 10.69 -10.68 -1.83
N LYS A 348 9.93 -11.63 -2.37
CA LYS A 348 10.37 -12.56 -3.42
C LYS A 348 9.91 -12.09 -4.79
N LEU A 349 10.46 -12.68 -5.84
CA LEU A 349 9.96 -12.50 -7.19
C LEU A 349 8.56 -13.13 -7.35
N HIS A 350 7.58 -12.32 -7.73
CA HIS A 350 6.19 -12.78 -7.88
C HIS A 350 5.37 -11.94 -8.87
N LYS A 351 4.12 -12.33 -9.04
CA LYS A 351 3.04 -11.60 -9.72
C LYS A 351 1.80 -11.60 -8.85
N ASP A 352 1.01 -10.54 -8.93
CA ASP A 352 -0.27 -10.41 -8.25
C ASP A 352 -1.41 -10.88 -9.14
N ARG A 353 -1.48 -12.19 -9.35
CA ARG A 353 -2.37 -12.86 -10.33
C ARG A 353 -3.87 -12.53 -10.21
N HIS A 354 -4.30 -11.93 -9.10
CA HIS A 354 -5.69 -11.61 -8.83
C HIS A 354 -6.03 -10.12 -9.01
N ASP A 355 -5.06 -9.30 -9.39
CA ASP A 355 -5.26 -7.89 -9.71
C ASP A 355 -5.84 -7.75 -11.12
N LEU A 356 -6.79 -6.83 -11.31
CA LEU A 356 -7.46 -6.60 -12.59
C LEU A 356 -6.52 -6.02 -13.65
N GLY A 357 -5.63 -5.11 -13.24
CA GLY A 357 -4.88 -4.24 -14.13
C GLY A 357 -3.68 -3.61 -13.42
N PRO A 358 -3.34 -2.34 -13.71
CA PRO A 358 -2.21 -1.70 -13.07
C PRO A 358 -2.47 -1.45 -11.59
N SER A 359 -1.49 -1.80 -10.77
CA SER A 359 -1.42 -1.48 -9.34
C SER A 359 -0.36 -0.42 -9.13
N ALA A 360 -0.55 0.42 -8.11
CA ALA A 360 0.42 1.44 -7.73
C ALA A 360 1.11 1.03 -6.44
N CYS A 361 2.42 1.17 -6.35
CA CYS A 361 3.14 0.91 -5.11
C CYS A 361 4.23 1.94 -4.84
N PHE A 362 4.48 2.19 -3.56
CA PHE A 362 5.53 3.09 -3.09
C PHE A 362 6.08 2.62 -1.75
N PRO A 363 7.35 2.91 -1.43
CA PRO A 363 7.91 2.66 -0.13
C PRO A 363 7.87 3.93 0.74
N VAL A 364 7.80 3.71 2.05
CA VAL A 364 8.09 4.71 3.08
C VAL A 364 9.07 4.10 4.10
N GLY A 365 9.52 4.92 5.05
CA GLY A 365 10.49 4.51 6.06
C GLY A 365 11.91 4.98 5.72
N PHE A 366 12.89 4.39 6.41
CA PHE A 366 14.30 4.74 6.23
C PHE A 366 15.14 3.46 6.22
N PHE A 367 15.69 3.18 5.04
CA PHE A 367 16.38 1.95 4.69
C PHE A 367 17.41 2.21 3.58
N ASP A 368 18.38 1.31 3.46
CA ASP A 368 19.28 1.17 2.31
C ASP A 368 18.93 -0.07 1.49
N GLY A 369 19.25 -0.05 0.19
CA GLY A 369 18.79 -1.05 -0.77
C GLY A 369 17.30 -0.91 -1.09
N GLY A 370 16.62 -2.03 -1.31
CA GLY A 370 15.17 -2.03 -1.54
C GLY A 370 14.75 -1.54 -2.91
N GLU A 371 15.64 -1.57 -3.90
CA GLU A 371 15.36 -1.24 -5.30
C GLU A 371 14.21 -2.07 -5.87
N MET A 372 13.45 -1.49 -6.81
CA MET A 372 12.40 -2.20 -7.51
C MET A 372 12.97 -2.86 -8.76
N LEU A 373 12.80 -4.18 -8.87
CA LEU A 373 13.31 -5.00 -9.96
C LEU A 373 12.16 -5.49 -10.84
N PHE A 374 12.31 -5.29 -12.15
CA PHE A 374 11.42 -5.82 -13.20
C PHE A 374 12.26 -6.66 -14.18
N PRO A 375 12.51 -7.96 -13.90
CA PRO A 375 13.45 -8.76 -14.68
C PRO A 375 13.03 -8.94 -16.14
N GLN A 376 11.74 -8.95 -16.45
CA GLN A 376 11.26 -9.01 -17.85
C GLN A 376 11.71 -7.81 -18.68
N PHE A 377 11.96 -6.67 -18.03
CA PHE A 377 12.44 -5.45 -18.69
C PHE A 377 13.93 -5.19 -18.40
N LYS A 378 14.60 -6.13 -17.70
CA LYS A 378 15.98 -5.96 -17.19
C LYS A 378 16.16 -4.61 -16.47
N THR A 379 15.17 -4.21 -15.68
CA THR A 379 15.13 -2.88 -15.06
C THR A 379 15.32 -2.96 -13.55
N LYS A 380 16.22 -2.13 -13.00
CA LYS A 380 16.42 -1.86 -11.57
C LYS A 380 16.23 -0.37 -11.31
N LEU A 381 15.26 -0.02 -10.47
CA LEU A 381 14.90 1.37 -10.15
C LEU A 381 15.28 1.75 -8.72
N LEU A 382 15.77 2.98 -8.53
CA LEU A 382 16.04 3.58 -7.21
C LEU A 382 14.71 3.77 -6.46
N TYR A 383 14.26 2.73 -5.77
CA TYR A 383 12.93 2.71 -5.14
C TYR A 383 12.99 3.31 -3.73
N GLU A 384 13.43 4.57 -3.66
CA GLU A 384 13.60 5.34 -2.43
C GLU A 384 12.25 5.83 -1.87
N PRO A 385 12.17 6.16 -0.56
CA PRO A 385 10.94 6.63 0.07
C PRO A 385 10.23 7.74 -0.72
N GLY A 386 8.96 7.51 -1.05
CA GLY A 386 8.15 8.43 -1.85
C GLY A 386 8.19 8.19 -3.36
N SER A 387 9.09 7.37 -3.89
CA SER A 387 9.05 6.95 -5.29
C SER A 387 7.80 6.11 -5.55
N VAL A 388 7.18 6.27 -6.72
CA VAL A 388 5.95 5.53 -7.08
C VAL A 388 6.18 4.72 -8.34
N CYS A 389 5.84 3.42 -8.30
CA CYS A 389 5.75 2.57 -9.48
C CYS A 389 4.27 2.27 -9.76
N ILE A 390 3.86 2.34 -11.02
CA ILE A 390 2.53 1.93 -11.46
C ILE A 390 2.69 1.00 -12.66
N PHE A 391 2.21 -0.24 -12.55
CA PHE A 391 2.41 -1.28 -13.56
C PHE A 391 1.39 -2.41 -13.42
N TYR A 392 1.23 -3.21 -14.47
CA TYR A 392 0.36 -4.40 -14.47
C TYR A 392 0.93 -5.53 -13.59
N SER A 393 0.71 -5.47 -12.27
CA SER A 393 1.25 -6.40 -11.26
C SER A 393 0.85 -7.86 -11.48
N SER A 394 -0.29 -8.11 -12.11
CA SER A 394 -0.77 -9.47 -12.46
C SER A 394 -0.02 -10.09 -13.64
N LEU A 395 0.59 -9.25 -14.48
CA LEU A 395 1.26 -9.65 -15.73
C LEU A 395 2.78 -9.57 -15.63
N ILE A 396 3.30 -8.59 -14.89
CA ILE A 396 4.72 -8.28 -14.79
C ILE A 396 5.29 -8.82 -13.48
N TYR A 397 6.28 -9.70 -13.60
CA TYR A 397 7.09 -10.17 -12.49
C TYR A 397 7.88 -9.01 -11.89
N HIS A 398 7.84 -8.92 -10.57
CA HIS A 398 8.51 -7.86 -9.84
C HIS A 398 9.02 -8.35 -8.48
N LYS A 399 10.09 -7.71 -8.01
CA LYS A 399 10.76 -8.00 -6.74
C LYS A 399 11.29 -6.71 -6.15
N VAL A 400 11.21 -6.57 -4.83
CA VAL A 400 11.97 -5.57 -4.10
C VAL A 400 13.30 -6.22 -3.72
N ALA A 401 14.41 -5.61 -4.09
CA ALA A 401 15.74 -6.07 -3.70
C ALA A 401 15.89 -6.09 -2.17
N PRO A 402 16.82 -6.88 -1.61
CA PRO A 402 17.08 -6.85 -0.17
C PRO A 402 17.33 -5.43 0.32
N PHE A 403 16.84 -5.12 1.51
CA PHE A 403 17.07 -3.84 2.16
C PHE A 403 17.46 -4.03 3.62
N ILE A 404 18.17 -3.03 4.17
CA ILE A 404 18.55 -2.98 5.58
C ILE A 404 18.01 -1.71 6.24
N PRO A 405 17.66 -1.76 7.54
CA PRO A 405 17.26 -0.57 8.30
C PRO A 405 18.40 0.47 8.38
N LYS A 406 18.08 1.75 8.16
CA LYS A 406 19.04 2.86 8.35
C LYS A 406 19.17 3.25 9.83
N PRO A 407 20.32 3.81 10.24
CA PRO A 407 20.42 4.51 11.51
C PRO A 407 19.41 5.66 11.59
N GLN A 408 18.92 5.92 12.80
CA GLN A 408 17.96 6.99 13.04
C GLN A 408 18.62 8.34 13.24
N THR A 409 17.97 9.39 12.74
CA THR A 409 18.26 10.77 13.16
C THR A 409 17.68 11.05 14.55
N GLU A 410 18.20 12.05 15.25
CA GLU A 410 17.67 12.47 16.56
C GLU A 410 16.19 12.86 16.52
N GLU A 411 15.74 13.47 15.42
CA GLU A 411 14.33 13.78 15.20
C GLU A 411 13.47 12.51 15.11
N GLN A 412 13.93 11.49 14.39
CA GLN A 412 13.22 10.22 14.28
C GLN A 412 13.16 9.48 15.63
N LYS A 413 14.23 9.58 16.44
CA LYS A 413 14.24 9.02 17.79
C LYS A 413 13.23 9.71 18.69
N LYS A 414 13.16 11.04 18.66
CA LYS A 414 12.17 11.84 19.40
C LYS A 414 10.73 11.45 19.03
N ASP A 415 10.51 11.14 17.76
CA ASP A 415 9.19 10.76 17.25
C ASP A 415 8.87 9.27 17.42
N LYS A 416 9.83 8.48 17.94
CA LYS A 416 9.74 7.02 18.09
C LYS A 416 9.41 6.30 16.78
N LEU A 417 9.82 6.87 15.65
CA LEU A 417 9.75 6.19 14.36
C LEU A 417 10.76 5.07 14.32
N THR A 418 10.45 3.94 13.72
CA THR A 418 11.37 2.78 13.67
C THR A 418 11.94 2.59 12.28
N PRO A 419 13.20 2.14 12.13
CA PRO A 419 13.79 1.94 10.83
C PRO A 419 13.21 0.76 10.06
N GLY A 420 13.55 0.73 8.78
CA GLY A 420 13.12 -0.29 7.84
C GLY A 420 12.24 0.27 6.74
N ARG A 421 11.86 -0.63 5.84
CA ARG A 421 10.99 -0.33 4.71
C ARG A 421 9.56 -0.75 5.02
N ILE A 422 8.63 0.15 4.74
CA ILE A 422 7.21 -0.15 4.69
C ILE A 422 6.77 0.03 3.24
N GLY A 423 6.25 -1.03 2.63
CA GLY A 423 5.70 -0.97 1.28
C GLY A 423 4.18 -0.80 1.32
N THR A 424 3.65 0.07 0.47
CA THR A 424 2.21 0.13 0.20
C THR A 424 1.96 -0.29 -1.23
N VAL A 425 0.98 -1.16 -1.45
CA VAL A 425 0.44 -1.51 -2.76
C VAL A 425 -1.04 -1.15 -2.79
N LEU A 426 -1.43 -0.31 -3.74
CA LEU A 426 -2.80 0.08 -4.05
C LEU A 426 -3.23 -0.71 -5.28
N PHE A 427 -4.30 -1.49 -5.17
CA PHE A 427 -4.70 -2.44 -6.22
C PHE A 427 -6.22 -2.57 -6.31
N PHE A 428 -6.69 -3.17 -7.41
CA PHE A 428 -8.10 -3.49 -7.60
C PHE A 428 -8.24 -5.00 -7.90
N PRO A 429 -8.81 -5.80 -6.98
CA PRO A 429 -9.01 -7.22 -7.24
C PRO A 429 -9.96 -7.45 -8.42
N LYS A 430 -9.57 -8.31 -9.35
CA LYS A 430 -10.34 -8.63 -10.56
C LYS A 430 -11.78 -9.04 -10.26
N ALA A 431 -11.96 -10.00 -9.36
CA ALA A 431 -13.29 -10.52 -9.04
C ALA A 431 -14.17 -9.48 -8.30
N SER A 432 -13.56 -8.57 -7.56
CA SER A 432 -14.27 -7.45 -6.94
C SER A 432 -14.75 -6.44 -7.99
N TYR A 433 -13.93 -6.16 -9.00
CA TYR A 433 -14.33 -5.30 -10.11
C TYR A 433 -15.53 -5.89 -10.86
N GLU A 434 -15.47 -7.17 -11.22
CA GLU A 434 -16.56 -7.87 -11.94
C GLU A 434 -17.89 -7.79 -11.16
N ALA A 435 -17.85 -7.85 -9.83
CA ALA A 435 -19.03 -7.72 -8.98
C ALA A 435 -19.55 -6.27 -8.84
N LEU A 436 -18.68 -5.26 -8.99
CA LEU A 436 -18.98 -3.85 -8.75
C LEU A 436 -19.21 -3.02 -10.02
N GLN A 437 -18.71 -3.46 -11.18
CA GLN A 437 -18.88 -2.74 -12.43
C GLN A 437 -20.37 -2.55 -12.75
N GLY A 438 -20.76 -1.32 -13.09
CA GLY A 438 -22.14 -0.96 -13.40
C GLY A 438 -23.07 -0.84 -12.19
N LYS A 439 -22.58 -1.03 -10.96
CA LYS A 439 -23.37 -0.77 -9.74
C LYS A 439 -23.41 0.72 -9.42
N PRO A 440 -24.49 1.24 -8.82
CA PRO A 440 -24.57 2.65 -8.46
C PRO A 440 -23.63 3.02 -7.32
N LYS A 441 -23.28 4.30 -7.21
CA LYS A 441 -22.44 4.83 -6.13
C LYS A 441 -22.98 4.46 -4.74
N GLY A 442 -22.09 3.93 -3.89
CA GLY A 442 -22.39 3.47 -2.54
C GLY A 442 -23.18 2.17 -2.46
N TRP A 443 -23.36 1.44 -3.56
CA TRP A 443 -24.10 0.17 -3.58
C TRP A 443 -23.59 -0.82 -2.53
N GLY A 444 -22.27 -1.02 -2.44
CA GLY A 444 -21.63 -1.95 -1.51
C GLY A 444 -21.97 -1.65 -0.06
N LYS A 445 -21.95 -0.36 0.32
CA LYS A 445 -22.31 0.12 1.67
C LYS A 445 -23.81 0.01 1.94
N LYS A 446 -24.65 0.48 1.01
CA LYS A 446 -26.12 0.51 1.17
C LYS A 446 -26.74 -0.88 1.23
N THR A 447 -26.24 -1.80 0.40
CA THR A 447 -26.83 -3.14 0.25
C THR A 447 -26.07 -4.22 1.01
N ASN A 448 -24.99 -3.87 1.72
CA ASN A 448 -24.04 -4.84 2.28
C ASN A 448 -23.57 -5.83 1.19
N PHE A 449 -23.11 -5.28 0.06
CA PHE A 449 -22.75 -6.00 -1.15
C PHE A 449 -23.83 -6.98 -1.64
N GLY A 450 -25.09 -6.55 -1.65
CA GLY A 450 -26.24 -7.32 -2.13
C GLY A 450 -26.88 -8.26 -1.10
N LYS A 451 -26.38 -8.31 0.14
CA LYS A 451 -26.94 -9.17 1.20
C LYS A 451 -28.24 -8.61 1.78
N ASN A 452 -28.42 -7.29 1.77
CA ASN A 452 -29.63 -6.63 2.26
C ASN A 452 -30.62 -6.46 1.12
N LYS A 453 -31.63 -7.34 1.06
CA LYS A 453 -32.69 -7.32 0.03
C LYS A 453 -33.71 -6.18 0.20
N LEU A 454 -33.73 -5.52 1.37
CA LEU A 454 -34.73 -4.51 1.73
C LEU A 454 -34.42 -3.11 1.17
N VAL A 455 -33.26 -2.92 0.54
CA VAL A 455 -32.85 -1.63 -0.07
C VAL A 455 -33.07 -1.72 -1.58
N VAL A 456 -34.33 -1.88 -1.99
CA VAL A 456 -34.78 -1.67 -3.36
C VAL A 456 -35.87 -0.61 -3.32
N LEU A 457 -35.44 0.66 -3.34
CA LEU A 457 -36.26 1.82 -3.70
C LEU A 457 -35.38 2.75 -4.54
#